data_AF-A0A1I5TSC6-F1
#
_entry.id   AF-A0A1I5TSC6-F1
#
_cell.length_a   1.000
_cell.length_b   1.000
_cell.length_c   1.000
_cell.angle_alpha   90.00
_cell.angle_beta   90.00
_cell.angle_gamma   90.00
#
_symmetry.space_group_name_H-M   'P 1'
#
loop_
_entity.id
_entity.type
_entity.pdbx_description
1 polymer ?
#
loop_
_entity_poly.entity_id
_entity_poly.type
_entity_poly.pdbx_seq_one_letter_code
_entity_poly.pdbx_strand_id
1 'polypeptide(L)'
;MHTSQSPRFTTTLLRWAAFAAVASLAGCANTPPTATADTTAATDTSSSASARPASTGASVAGQARTFSTQLATYTAVSFDAMPGWSRDDFSETWPAFLGSCKVLTGRGAEWKEVCDRAAKVDGKNRNAIRGFFESEFSAYQIRDDDRKPDGVVTGYFEPEIAGSRTYGAPFIYPVYGQPEDMLFADARKLPAGSGTVAAKVEGRNVVVQTGLSTRDMGAPGLYALDLSAITRDTLDRKVRMRIEGKQLLPYYTREEIETKGAPNAKVLAFVSSATALYEMQIQGSGRIKLANGDTIRVAYAEQNGQPFRPTIAQAANGKPRSAVKVRGSSIELQLDDGDDDDVGSVDSSVIRTRGFTLARPTASGAVVVPGRRTAGAVAGSGIKDPSYVFFKESTSPVGGPVGAFGVPLSAGRSIAVDPRSTPLGYPVFVSTRTPGSGAPMQRLTIAQDTGGAIRGAVRADYFFGNGQAAATNARRMKERGQLWILLPRGLAVAQAAVSSAIRTRGGPVGAGLAQCLVPSEGVCVDD
;
A
#
# COMPACT_ATOMS: atom_id res chain seq x y z
N MET A 1 -35.40 -14.92 72.82
CA MET A 1 -36.35 -13.82 73.06
C MET A 1 -36.65 -13.15 71.71
N HIS A 2 -37.93 -13.19 71.32
CA HIS A 2 -38.70 -12.37 70.36
C HIS A 2 -38.12 -12.02 68.97
N THR A 3 -38.57 -12.66 67.87
CA THR A 3 -39.78 -12.41 67.01
C THR A 3 -39.64 -11.18 66.10
N SER A 4 -39.54 -11.28 64.77
CA SER A 4 -40.52 -11.70 63.73
C SER A 4 -41.29 -10.51 63.15
N GLN A 5 -41.24 -10.30 61.82
CA GLN A 5 -42.38 -10.40 60.89
C GLN A 5 -42.16 -9.62 59.58
N SER A 6 -42.34 -10.34 58.46
CA SER A 6 -42.77 -9.81 57.15
C SER A 6 -44.29 -9.56 57.16
N PRO A 7 -44.89 -8.95 56.10
CA PRO A 7 -45.51 -9.83 55.10
C PRO A 7 -45.52 -9.30 53.64
N ARG A 8 -45.80 -10.25 52.74
CA ARG A 8 -46.22 -10.11 51.32
C ARG A 8 -47.75 -9.97 51.22
N PHE A 9 -48.25 -9.74 50.00
CA PHE A 9 -49.58 -10.04 49.38
C PHE A 9 -49.97 -8.83 48.49
N THR A 10 -50.49 -8.93 47.26
CA THR A 10 -51.39 -9.93 46.67
C THR A 10 -51.36 -9.87 45.13
N THR A 11 -51.59 -11.02 44.51
CA THR A 11 -51.90 -11.30 43.09
C THR A 11 -53.35 -10.97 42.71
N THR A 12 -53.62 -10.61 41.45
CA THR A 12 -54.93 -10.88 40.81
C THR A 12 -54.76 -11.18 39.31
N LEU A 13 -55.27 -12.35 38.91
CA LEU A 13 -55.46 -12.86 37.55
C LEU A 13 -56.94 -12.69 37.15
N LEU A 14 -57.24 -12.34 35.90
CA LEU A 14 -58.44 -12.75 35.12
C LEU A 14 -58.20 -12.28 33.66
N ARG A 15 -58.03 -13.07 32.57
CA ARG A 15 -58.76 -14.17 31.89
C ARG A 15 -59.96 -13.72 31.01
N TRP A 16 -59.97 -14.24 29.75
CA TRP A 16 -61.01 -14.27 28.67
C TRP A 16 -61.14 -13.02 27.78
N ALA A 17 -61.41 -13.05 26.47
CA ALA A 17 -61.46 -14.10 25.44
C ALA A 17 -61.53 -13.44 24.04
N ALA A 18 -61.32 -14.24 23.00
CA ALA A 18 -61.26 -13.93 21.59
C ALA A 18 -62.56 -13.34 20.97
N PHE A 19 -62.39 -12.54 19.91
CA PHE A 19 -63.34 -12.47 18.79
C PHE A 19 -62.58 -12.40 17.46
N ALA A 20 -62.95 -13.32 16.56
CA ALA A 20 -62.54 -13.36 15.17
C ALA A 20 -63.53 -12.54 14.32
N ALA A 21 -63.05 -11.86 13.29
CA ALA A 21 -63.87 -11.36 12.19
C ALA A 21 -63.17 -11.67 10.85
N VAL A 22 -63.89 -12.36 9.99
CA VAL A 22 -63.48 -12.90 8.68
C VAL A 22 -63.65 -11.83 7.59
N ALA A 23 -62.78 -11.96 6.60
CA ALA A 23 -62.64 -11.16 5.38
C ALA A 23 -63.87 -11.12 4.47
N SER A 24 -63.98 -10.04 3.68
CA SER A 24 -64.13 -10.08 2.21
C SER A 24 -64.43 -8.68 1.65
N LEU A 25 -63.52 -8.12 0.83
CA LEU A 25 -63.86 -7.08 -0.12
C LEU A 25 -63.14 -7.33 -1.45
N ALA A 26 -63.95 -7.35 -2.49
CA ALA A 26 -63.63 -7.62 -3.88
C ALA A 26 -62.80 -6.49 -4.51
N GLY A 27 -61.78 -6.86 -5.29
CA GLY A 27 -61.05 -5.95 -6.18
C GLY A 27 -61.30 -6.34 -7.63
N CYS A 28 -62.03 -5.49 -8.35
CA CYS A 28 -62.29 -5.64 -9.79
C CYS A 28 -61.03 -5.30 -10.62
N ALA A 29 -60.93 -5.99 -11.75
CA ALA A 29 -59.87 -5.91 -12.74
C ALA A 29 -59.90 -4.59 -13.54
N ASN A 30 -58.72 -4.04 -13.84
CA ASN A 30 -58.53 -3.05 -14.91
C ASN A 30 -57.56 -3.60 -15.97
N THR A 31 -58.04 -3.66 -17.19
CA THR A 31 -57.29 -3.98 -18.43
C THR A 31 -56.39 -2.81 -18.88
N PRO A 32 -55.26 -3.07 -19.56
CA PRO A 32 -54.36 -2.05 -20.08
C PRO A 32 -54.80 -1.52 -21.46
N PRO A 33 -54.52 -0.25 -21.81
CA PRO A 33 -54.67 0.20 -23.18
C PRO A 33 -53.45 -0.17 -24.03
N THR A 34 -53.75 -0.71 -25.20
CA THR A 34 -52.86 -1.05 -26.31
C THR A 34 -52.26 0.23 -26.92
N ALA A 35 -50.93 0.34 -26.99
CA ALA A 35 -50.25 1.36 -27.77
C ALA A 35 -49.81 0.76 -29.11
N THR A 36 -50.24 1.41 -30.18
CA THR A 36 -49.97 1.15 -31.58
C THR A 36 -48.48 1.30 -31.91
N ALA A 37 -48.00 0.38 -32.74
CA ALA A 37 -46.76 0.52 -33.48
C ALA A 37 -46.92 1.61 -34.55
N ASP A 38 -45.96 2.51 -34.64
CA ASP A 38 -45.72 3.26 -35.87
C ASP A 38 -44.22 3.41 -36.11
N THR A 39 -43.85 3.16 -37.36
CA THR A 39 -42.50 3.13 -37.91
C THR A 39 -42.31 4.39 -38.74
N THR A 40 -41.35 5.26 -38.39
CA THR A 40 -40.71 6.20 -39.32
C THR A 40 -39.34 6.58 -38.73
N ALA A 41 -38.24 6.15 -39.34
CA ALA A 41 -37.53 6.79 -40.44
C ALA A 41 -36.72 8.03 -40.01
N ALA A 42 -35.42 7.95 -40.29
CA ALA A 42 -34.33 8.81 -39.88
C ALA A 42 -34.45 10.26 -40.38
N THR A 43 -33.80 11.17 -39.67
CA THR A 43 -33.21 12.37 -40.28
C THR A 43 -31.97 12.77 -39.50
N ASP A 44 -30.83 12.62 -40.16
CA ASP A 44 -29.54 13.16 -39.77
C ASP A 44 -29.62 14.69 -39.65
N THR A 45 -29.08 15.24 -38.56
CA THR A 45 -28.54 16.60 -38.57
C THR A 45 -27.29 16.63 -37.69
N SER A 46 -26.16 16.72 -38.39
CA SER A 46 -24.82 16.92 -37.88
C SER A 46 -24.70 18.23 -37.09
N SER A 47 -24.25 18.15 -35.84
CA SER A 47 -23.61 19.27 -35.15
C SER A 47 -22.16 18.90 -34.82
N SER A 48 -21.25 19.70 -35.36
CA SER A 48 -19.80 19.55 -35.25
C SER A 48 -19.32 19.93 -33.86
N ALA A 49 -19.05 18.93 -33.02
CA ALA A 49 -18.22 19.10 -31.84
C ALA A 49 -16.75 18.91 -32.23
N SER A 50 -15.96 19.96 -31.99
CA SER A 50 -14.50 19.97 -32.18
C SER A 50 -13.85 18.80 -31.44
N ALA A 51 -13.44 17.78 -32.19
CA ALA A 51 -12.80 16.59 -31.67
C ALA A 51 -11.35 16.89 -31.24
N ARG A 52 -11.10 16.78 -29.93
CA ARG A 52 -9.79 16.44 -29.39
C ARG A 52 -9.42 15.05 -29.92
N PRO A 53 -8.18 14.76 -30.35
CA PRO A 53 -7.87 13.46 -30.92
C PRO A 53 -8.13 12.35 -29.89
N ALA A 54 -8.98 11.39 -30.27
CA ALA A 54 -9.26 10.21 -29.49
C ALA A 54 -7.96 9.41 -29.31
N SER A 55 -7.66 9.00 -28.07
CA SER A 55 -6.64 7.99 -27.81
C SER A 55 -7.08 6.69 -28.49
N THR A 56 -6.47 6.39 -29.63
CA THR A 56 -6.67 5.14 -30.36
C THR A 56 -6.16 3.97 -29.51
N GLY A 57 -7.06 3.23 -28.86
CA GLY A 57 -6.77 1.88 -28.34
C GLY A 57 -6.78 1.68 -26.81
N ALA A 58 -7.65 2.34 -26.05
CA ALA A 58 -7.88 1.97 -24.64
C ALA A 58 -9.08 1.02 -24.52
N SER A 59 -8.95 -0.02 -23.69
CA SER A 59 -10.05 -0.91 -23.32
C SER A 59 -10.92 -0.24 -22.25
N VAL A 60 -12.19 -0.61 -22.12
CA VAL A 60 -13.13 0.02 -21.16
C VAL A 60 -13.60 -0.98 -20.12
N ALA A 61 -13.47 -0.62 -18.84
CA ALA A 61 -13.96 -1.43 -17.72
C ALA A 61 -15.49 -1.64 -17.80
N GLY A 62 -15.92 -2.88 -17.63
CA GLY A 62 -17.30 -3.34 -17.76
C GLY A 62 -17.72 -3.78 -19.15
N GLN A 63 -16.96 -3.42 -20.19
CA GLN A 63 -17.18 -3.91 -21.56
C GLN A 63 -16.14 -4.98 -21.94
N ALA A 64 -14.91 -4.84 -21.44
CA ALA A 64 -13.85 -5.80 -21.69
C ALA A 64 -14.00 -7.06 -20.85
N ARG A 65 -14.00 -8.23 -21.51
CA ARG A 65 -14.05 -9.55 -20.84
C ARG A 65 -12.71 -9.96 -20.25
N THR A 66 -11.60 -9.64 -20.89
CA THR A 66 -10.24 -9.90 -20.39
C THR A 66 -9.28 -8.94 -21.08
N PHE A 67 -8.31 -8.40 -20.34
CA PHE A 67 -7.23 -7.59 -20.89
C PHE A 67 -5.94 -7.82 -20.08
N SER A 68 -4.79 -7.39 -20.60
CA SER A 68 -3.49 -7.65 -19.98
C SER A 68 -2.60 -6.40 -20.01
N THR A 69 -1.68 -6.33 -19.05
CA THR A 69 -0.52 -5.44 -19.02
C THR A 69 0.74 -6.28 -19.14
N GLN A 70 1.93 -5.66 -19.09
CA GLN A 70 3.19 -6.40 -18.96
C GLN A 70 3.27 -7.23 -17.66
N LEU A 71 2.55 -6.83 -16.62
CA LEU A 71 2.67 -7.42 -15.29
C LEU A 71 1.55 -8.40 -14.94
N ALA A 72 0.38 -8.27 -15.56
CA ALA A 72 -0.82 -8.98 -15.13
C ALA A 72 -1.83 -9.22 -16.26
N THR A 73 -2.67 -10.24 -16.08
CA THR A 73 -3.90 -10.44 -16.85
C THR A 73 -5.11 -10.26 -15.95
N TYR A 74 -6.11 -9.51 -16.42
CA TYR A 74 -7.32 -9.15 -15.69
C TYR A 74 -8.51 -9.85 -16.35
N THR A 75 -9.07 -10.86 -15.69
CA THR A 75 -10.20 -11.64 -16.21
C THR A 75 -11.49 -11.13 -15.58
N ALA A 76 -12.45 -10.66 -16.39
CA ALA A 76 -13.74 -10.19 -15.88
C ALA A 76 -14.51 -11.33 -15.22
N VAL A 77 -15.10 -11.05 -14.05
CA VAL A 77 -15.93 -12.00 -13.30
C VAL A 77 -17.21 -11.31 -12.84
N SER A 78 -18.27 -12.10 -12.62
CA SER A 78 -19.44 -11.62 -11.89
C SER A 78 -19.13 -11.57 -10.39
N PHE A 79 -19.85 -10.72 -9.65
CA PHE A 79 -19.72 -10.63 -8.20
C PHE A 79 -20.07 -11.95 -7.48
N ASP A 80 -21.05 -12.70 -8.00
CA ASP A 80 -21.44 -14.01 -7.45
C ASP A 80 -20.36 -15.09 -7.61
N ALA A 81 -19.44 -14.93 -8.56
CA ALA A 81 -18.32 -15.85 -8.73
C ALA A 81 -17.19 -15.60 -7.72
N MET A 82 -17.19 -14.46 -7.00
CA MET A 82 -16.15 -14.14 -6.03
C MET A 82 -16.40 -14.84 -4.69
N PRO A 83 -15.44 -15.62 -4.16
CA PRO A 83 -15.62 -16.38 -2.93
C PRO A 83 -15.98 -15.50 -1.73
N GLY A 84 -17.19 -15.67 -1.21
CA GLY A 84 -17.64 -14.98 0.00
C GLY A 84 -18.03 -13.51 -0.17
N TRP A 85 -18.15 -13.01 -1.40
CA TRP A 85 -18.59 -11.65 -1.67
C TRP A 85 -19.86 -11.24 -0.90
N SER A 86 -20.89 -12.10 -0.94
CA SER A 86 -22.16 -11.86 -0.25
C SER A 86 -22.08 -11.92 1.27
N ARG A 87 -21.00 -12.49 1.84
CA ARG A 87 -20.79 -12.64 3.29
C ARG A 87 -19.97 -11.51 3.91
N ASP A 88 -19.24 -10.74 3.11
CA ASP A 88 -18.42 -9.66 3.65
C ASP A 88 -19.26 -8.54 4.28
N ASP A 89 -18.69 -7.89 5.29
CA ASP A 89 -19.28 -6.72 5.91
C ASP A 89 -18.77 -5.43 5.26
N PHE A 90 -19.46 -5.00 4.21
CA PHE A 90 -19.10 -3.78 3.47
C PHE A 90 -19.16 -2.49 4.31
N SER A 91 -19.88 -2.49 5.44
CA SER A 91 -19.91 -1.32 6.34
C SER A 91 -18.54 -1.01 6.94
N GLU A 92 -17.68 -2.02 7.10
CA GLU A 92 -16.31 -1.84 7.57
C GLU A 92 -15.39 -1.24 6.50
N THR A 93 -15.59 -1.56 5.21
CA THR A 93 -14.81 -0.99 4.09
C THR A 93 -15.20 0.44 3.80
N TRP A 94 -16.46 0.81 4.06
CA TRP A 94 -17.04 2.07 3.60
C TRP A 94 -16.26 3.33 4.04
N PRO A 95 -15.81 3.47 5.31
CA PRO A 95 -15.00 4.61 5.72
C PRO A 95 -13.66 4.71 4.97
N ALA A 96 -13.02 3.58 4.67
CA ALA A 96 -11.78 3.54 3.90
C ALA A 96 -12.01 4.00 2.46
N PHE A 97 -13.10 3.56 1.84
CA PHE A 97 -13.48 3.97 0.48
C PHE A 97 -13.81 5.47 0.42
N LEU A 98 -14.68 5.98 1.29
CA LEU A 98 -15.02 7.40 1.35
C LEU A 98 -13.81 8.28 1.69
N GLY A 99 -12.91 7.80 2.56
CA GLY A 99 -11.64 8.47 2.82
C GLY A 99 -10.79 8.62 1.54
N SER A 100 -10.77 7.58 0.71
CA SER A 100 -10.06 7.57 -0.57
C SER A 100 -10.71 8.48 -1.62
N CYS A 101 -12.03 8.65 -1.59
CA CYS A 101 -12.75 9.57 -2.48
C CYS A 101 -12.27 11.03 -2.39
N LYS A 102 -11.70 11.44 -1.24
CA LYS A 102 -11.09 12.77 -1.08
C LYS A 102 -9.91 13.03 -2.02
N VAL A 103 -9.24 11.96 -2.47
CA VAL A 103 -8.12 12.02 -3.41
C VAL A 103 -8.56 11.57 -4.81
N LEU A 104 -9.42 10.55 -4.90
CA LEU A 104 -9.86 9.98 -6.19
C LEU A 104 -10.65 10.96 -7.05
N THR A 105 -11.44 11.86 -6.46
CA THR A 105 -12.20 12.89 -7.19
C THR A 105 -11.33 13.81 -8.06
N GLY A 106 -10.04 13.94 -7.75
CA GLY A 106 -9.07 14.66 -8.57
C GLY A 106 -8.45 13.85 -9.72
N ARG A 107 -8.78 12.56 -9.85
CA ARG A 107 -8.18 11.62 -10.82
C ARG A 107 -8.98 11.39 -12.10
N GLY A 108 -10.05 12.16 -12.32
CA GLY A 108 -10.88 12.06 -13.52
C GLY A 108 -12.37 12.25 -13.22
N ALA A 109 -13.15 12.46 -14.27
CA ALA A 109 -14.60 12.65 -14.16
C ALA A 109 -15.29 11.38 -13.65
N GLU A 110 -14.83 10.21 -14.10
CA GLU A 110 -15.38 8.90 -13.72
C GLU A 110 -15.29 8.69 -12.20
N TRP A 111 -14.13 8.97 -11.60
CA TRP A 111 -13.96 8.87 -10.15
C TRP A 111 -14.74 9.93 -9.39
N LYS A 112 -14.81 11.16 -9.92
CA LYS A 112 -15.62 12.22 -9.33
C LYS A 112 -17.09 11.78 -9.23
N GLU A 113 -17.67 11.29 -10.31
CA GLU A 113 -19.06 10.85 -10.34
C GLU A 113 -19.35 9.66 -9.42
N VAL A 114 -18.48 8.65 -9.43
CA VAL A 114 -18.60 7.49 -8.54
C VAL A 114 -18.56 7.93 -7.08
N CYS A 115 -17.65 8.83 -6.71
CA CYS A 115 -17.56 9.36 -5.35
C CYS A 115 -18.73 10.27 -4.98
N ASP A 116 -19.26 11.06 -5.90
CA ASP A 116 -20.46 11.88 -5.70
C ASP A 116 -21.70 11.00 -5.46
N ARG A 117 -21.79 9.84 -6.13
CA ARG A 117 -22.83 8.83 -5.86
C ARG A 117 -22.59 8.09 -4.53
N ALA A 118 -21.35 7.72 -4.23
CA ALA A 118 -20.97 7.09 -2.97
C ALA A 118 -21.41 7.92 -1.77
N ALA A 119 -21.21 9.24 -1.81
CA ALA A 119 -21.60 10.15 -0.74
C ALA A 119 -23.10 10.13 -0.38
N LYS A 120 -23.96 9.59 -1.27
CA LYS A 120 -25.42 9.50 -1.10
C LYS A 120 -25.90 8.15 -0.57
N VAL A 121 -25.02 7.15 -0.51
CA VAL A 121 -25.36 5.81 -0.01
C VAL A 121 -25.43 5.84 1.52
N ASP A 122 -26.44 5.16 2.08
CA ASP A 122 -26.49 4.93 3.53
C ASP A 122 -25.33 4.05 3.99
N GLY A 123 -24.31 4.70 4.57
CA GLY A 123 -23.09 4.05 5.06
C GLY A 123 -23.28 3.10 6.24
N LYS A 124 -24.50 2.97 6.79
CA LYS A 124 -24.84 1.98 7.81
C LYS A 124 -25.55 0.76 7.23
N ASN A 125 -26.02 0.82 5.99
CA ASN A 125 -26.75 -0.26 5.34
C ASN A 125 -25.83 -1.08 4.44
N ARG A 126 -25.43 -2.25 4.93
CA ARG A 126 -24.56 -3.20 4.22
C ARG A 126 -25.06 -3.53 2.81
N ASN A 127 -26.38 -3.71 2.63
CA ASN A 127 -26.94 -4.06 1.32
C ASN A 127 -26.90 -2.88 0.36
N ALA A 128 -27.12 -1.65 0.85
CA ALA A 128 -26.99 -0.45 0.03
C ALA A 128 -25.55 -0.24 -0.44
N ILE A 129 -24.57 -0.46 0.45
CA ILE A 129 -23.15 -0.36 0.12
C ILE A 129 -22.73 -1.44 -0.88
N ARG A 130 -23.16 -2.69 -0.66
CA ARG A 130 -22.87 -3.78 -1.60
C ARG A 130 -23.46 -3.48 -2.97
N GLY A 131 -24.73 -3.04 -3.01
CA GLY A 131 -25.42 -2.66 -4.24
C GLY A 131 -24.70 -1.53 -4.98
N PHE A 132 -24.13 -0.56 -4.26
CA PHE A 132 -23.29 0.48 -4.86
C PHE A 132 -22.05 -0.11 -5.56
N PHE A 133 -21.29 -1.00 -4.91
CA PHE A 133 -20.13 -1.61 -5.56
C PHE A 133 -20.54 -2.45 -6.79
N GLU A 134 -21.65 -3.19 -6.67
CA GLU A 134 -22.21 -4.00 -7.75
C GLU A 134 -22.77 -3.16 -8.91
N SER A 135 -23.19 -1.92 -8.68
CA SER A 135 -23.74 -1.02 -9.72
C SER A 135 -22.69 -0.13 -10.38
N GLU A 136 -21.66 0.27 -9.63
CA GLU A 136 -20.66 1.24 -10.10
C GLU A 136 -19.41 0.59 -10.69
N PHE A 137 -19.11 -0.66 -10.30
CA PHE A 137 -17.85 -1.31 -10.64
C PHE A 137 -18.04 -2.58 -11.45
N SER A 138 -16.97 -2.95 -12.15
CA SER A 138 -16.78 -4.26 -12.75
C SER A 138 -15.60 -4.95 -12.08
N ALA A 139 -15.77 -6.22 -11.71
CA ALA A 139 -14.78 -7.00 -10.99
C ALA A 139 -13.89 -7.77 -11.97
N TYR A 140 -12.58 -7.73 -11.72
CA TYR A 140 -11.57 -8.42 -12.52
C TYR A 140 -10.64 -9.22 -11.63
N GLN A 141 -10.55 -10.53 -11.84
CA GLN A 141 -9.55 -11.39 -11.20
C GLN A 141 -8.17 -11.03 -11.74
N ILE A 142 -7.25 -10.70 -10.84
CA ILE A 142 -5.86 -10.43 -11.18
C ILE A 142 -5.13 -11.76 -11.30
N ARG A 143 -4.40 -11.95 -12.40
CA ARG A 143 -3.54 -13.10 -12.65
C ARG A 143 -2.14 -12.58 -12.98
N ASP A 144 -1.12 -13.28 -12.53
CA ASP A 144 0.27 -12.91 -12.82
C ASP A 144 0.64 -13.09 -14.31
N ASP A 145 1.90 -12.87 -14.64
CA ASP A 145 2.47 -13.04 -15.99
C ASP A 145 2.37 -14.50 -16.51
N ASP A 146 2.49 -15.47 -15.61
CA ASP A 146 2.22 -16.90 -15.84
C ASP A 146 0.71 -17.22 -15.95
N ARG A 147 -0.16 -16.21 -15.82
CA ARG A 147 -1.63 -16.34 -15.78
C ARG A 147 -2.14 -17.19 -14.62
N LYS A 148 -1.40 -17.29 -13.52
CA LYS A 148 -1.85 -17.92 -12.27
C LYS A 148 -2.63 -16.90 -11.44
N PRO A 149 -3.77 -17.30 -10.85
CA PRO A 149 -4.57 -16.42 -10.00
C PRO A 149 -4.05 -16.38 -8.55
N ASP A 150 -3.19 -17.32 -8.16
CA ASP A 150 -2.68 -17.44 -6.80
C ASP A 150 -1.39 -16.67 -6.63
N GLY A 151 -1.33 -15.88 -5.56
CA GLY A 151 -0.14 -15.20 -5.13
C GLY A 151 -0.05 -15.17 -3.61
N VAL A 152 0.55 -14.11 -3.06
CA VAL A 152 0.90 -14.04 -1.64
C VAL A 152 0.27 -12.83 -0.96
N VAL A 153 -0.41 -13.11 0.15
CA VAL A 153 -0.84 -12.11 1.12
C VAL A 153 0.05 -12.18 2.37
N THR A 154 0.76 -11.09 2.67
CA THR A 154 1.49 -10.90 3.93
C THR A 154 0.73 -9.92 4.83
N GLY A 155 1.25 -9.64 6.03
CA GLY A 155 0.65 -8.65 6.93
C GLY A 155 1.65 -7.64 7.48
N TYR A 156 1.14 -6.42 7.71
CA TYR A 156 1.85 -5.35 8.39
C TYR A 156 0.94 -4.66 9.42
N PHE A 157 1.54 -3.90 10.32
CA PHE A 157 0.86 -3.25 11.45
C PHE A 157 1.58 -1.95 11.82
N GLU A 158 0.96 -1.12 12.66
CA GLU A 158 1.56 0.07 13.26
C GLU A 158 2.17 -0.31 14.62
N PRO A 159 3.51 -0.45 14.74
CA PRO A 159 4.18 -0.84 15.96
C PRO A 159 4.17 0.28 17.00
N GLU A 160 4.32 -0.12 18.25
CA GLU A 160 4.35 0.79 19.38
C GLU A 160 5.63 0.57 20.18
N ILE A 161 6.39 1.64 20.40
CA ILE A 161 7.70 1.60 21.05
C ILE A 161 7.82 2.72 22.09
N ALA A 162 8.62 2.53 23.13
CA ALA A 162 8.88 3.56 24.13
C ALA A 162 9.87 4.61 23.60
N GLY A 163 9.65 5.88 23.94
CA GLY A 163 10.55 6.96 23.56
C GLY A 163 10.48 8.22 24.43
N SER A 164 11.30 9.20 24.07
CA SER A 164 11.41 10.51 24.71
C SER A 164 11.60 11.60 23.65
N ARG A 165 11.13 12.82 23.91
CA ARG A 165 11.50 13.99 23.08
C ARG A 165 12.93 14.46 23.36
N THR A 166 13.48 14.10 24.51
CA THR A 166 14.83 14.47 24.93
C THR A 166 15.78 13.29 24.85
N TYR A 167 17.01 13.55 24.42
CA TYR A 167 18.07 12.57 24.43
C TYR A 167 18.53 12.28 25.87
N GLY A 168 18.57 11.00 26.23
CA GLY A 168 19.11 10.53 27.51
C GLY A 168 18.85 9.04 27.67
N ALA A 169 19.73 8.32 28.36
CA ALA A 169 19.57 6.88 28.57
C ALA A 169 18.20 6.57 29.21
N PRO A 170 17.45 5.55 28.73
CA PRO A 170 17.82 4.61 27.66
C PRO A 170 17.51 5.10 26.23
N PHE A 171 16.86 6.25 26.06
CA PHE A 171 16.43 6.82 24.77
C PHE A 171 17.59 7.51 24.03
N ILE A 172 18.40 6.70 23.35
CA ILE A 172 19.62 7.17 22.69
C ILE A 172 19.56 7.11 21.16
N TYR A 173 18.57 6.44 20.58
CA TYR A 173 18.45 6.27 19.13
C TYR A 173 17.49 7.33 18.54
N PRO A 174 17.96 8.28 17.72
CA PRO A 174 17.13 9.32 17.16
C PRO A 174 16.21 8.77 16.06
N VAL A 175 14.96 9.23 16.08
CA VAL A 175 13.97 9.05 15.01
C VAL A 175 14.03 10.28 14.11
N TYR A 176 14.63 10.14 12.93
CA TYR A 176 14.83 11.26 12.02
C TYR A 176 13.60 11.56 11.16
N GLY A 177 13.35 12.85 10.97
CA GLY A 177 12.50 13.37 9.93
C GLY A 177 13.21 13.43 8.58
N GLN A 178 12.47 13.74 7.51
CA GLN A 178 13.06 13.92 6.18
C GLN A 178 14.15 15.02 6.24
N PRO A 179 15.38 14.74 5.78
CA PRO A 179 16.44 15.73 5.72
C PRO A 179 16.09 16.88 4.78
N GLU A 180 16.42 18.11 5.18
CA GLU A 180 16.07 19.30 4.41
C GLU A 180 16.93 19.49 3.15
N ASP A 181 18.09 18.85 3.12
CA ASP A 181 19.09 18.89 2.04
C ASP A 181 18.98 17.71 1.07
N MET A 182 18.02 16.80 1.26
CA MET A 182 17.83 15.67 0.36
C MET A 182 17.35 16.15 -1.00
N LEU A 183 18.09 15.76 -2.03
CA LEU A 183 17.80 16.08 -3.43
C LEU A 183 17.18 14.89 -4.16
N PHE A 184 16.43 15.19 -5.22
CA PHE A 184 15.67 14.21 -5.99
C PHE A 184 15.98 14.31 -7.48
N ALA A 185 16.25 13.18 -8.12
CA ALA A 185 16.25 13.07 -9.58
C ALA A 185 15.14 12.13 -10.04
N ASP A 186 14.48 12.44 -11.14
CA ASP A 186 13.56 11.51 -11.80
C ASP A 186 14.37 10.49 -12.59
N ALA A 187 14.34 9.22 -12.19
CA ALA A 187 15.09 8.13 -12.80
C ALA A 187 14.79 7.96 -14.30
N ARG A 188 13.61 8.40 -14.75
CA ARG A 188 13.16 8.34 -16.16
C ARG A 188 13.81 9.41 -17.02
N LYS A 189 14.16 10.55 -16.41
CA LYS A 189 14.84 11.67 -17.07
C LYS A 189 16.36 11.56 -17.05
N LEU A 190 16.90 10.58 -16.31
CA LEU A 190 18.33 10.31 -16.31
C LEU A 190 18.72 9.52 -17.57
N PRO A 191 19.75 9.96 -18.32
CA PRO A 191 20.16 9.26 -19.53
C PRO A 191 20.60 7.83 -19.22
N ALA A 192 20.45 6.93 -20.20
CA ALA A 192 20.91 5.55 -20.07
C ALA A 192 22.44 5.48 -20.01
N GLY A 193 22.98 4.44 -19.37
CA GLY A 193 24.42 4.19 -19.26
C GLY A 193 24.99 4.48 -17.87
N SER A 194 26.32 4.39 -17.78
CA SER A 194 27.11 4.44 -16.54
C SER A 194 28.15 5.56 -16.52
N GLY A 195 28.04 6.54 -17.43
CA GLY A 195 28.98 7.66 -17.50
C GLY A 195 28.68 8.76 -16.49
N THR A 196 29.58 9.73 -16.42
CA THR A 196 29.37 10.96 -15.64
C THR A 196 28.68 12.01 -16.49
N VAL A 197 27.63 12.63 -15.94
CA VAL A 197 26.89 13.72 -16.58
C VAL A 197 26.93 14.98 -15.72
N ALA A 198 26.79 16.14 -16.37
CA ALA A 198 26.63 17.40 -15.66
C ALA A 198 25.15 17.57 -15.26
N ALA A 199 24.91 18.03 -14.03
CA ALA A 199 23.57 18.31 -13.54
C ALA A 199 23.52 19.63 -12.75
N LYS A 200 22.35 20.27 -12.76
CA LYS A 200 22.03 21.43 -11.93
C LYS A 200 21.03 21.05 -10.85
N VAL A 201 21.01 21.83 -9.78
CA VAL A 201 20.04 21.70 -8.70
C VAL A 201 19.07 22.88 -8.76
N GLU A 202 17.79 22.57 -8.96
CA GLU A 202 16.68 23.52 -9.01
C GLU A 202 15.75 23.27 -7.82
N GLY A 203 15.91 24.07 -6.76
CA GLY A 203 15.27 23.79 -5.47
C GLY A 203 15.80 22.47 -4.88
N ARG A 204 14.97 21.43 -4.83
CA ARG A 204 15.37 20.07 -4.44
C ARG A 204 15.49 19.10 -5.62
N ASN A 205 15.27 19.55 -6.84
CA ASN A 205 15.29 18.69 -8.02
C ASN A 205 16.65 18.74 -8.71
N VAL A 206 17.15 17.58 -9.12
CA VAL A 206 18.36 17.42 -9.91
C VAL A 206 17.97 17.27 -11.37
N VAL A 207 18.48 18.18 -12.21
CA VAL A 207 18.19 18.24 -13.64
C VAL A 207 19.48 18.03 -14.42
N VAL A 208 19.57 16.92 -15.15
CA VAL A 208 20.70 16.62 -16.04
C VAL A 208 20.73 17.62 -17.18
N GLN A 209 21.92 18.14 -17.48
CA GLN A 209 22.15 19.10 -18.54
C GLN A 209 22.66 18.36 -19.78
N THR A 210 22.04 18.60 -20.93
CA THR A 210 22.46 18.05 -22.22
C THR A 210 23.40 19.02 -22.94
N GLY A 211 24.28 18.50 -23.80
CA GLY A 211 25.17 19.31 -24.63
C GLY A 211 26.36 19.95 -23.91
N LEU A 212 26.61 19.61 -22.64
CA LEU A 212 27.81 20.03 -21.91
C LEU A 212 28.95 19.02 -22.09
N SER A 213 30.17 19.53 -22.23
CA SER A 213 31.39 18.73 -22.32
C SER A 213 32.01 18.50 -20.94
N THR A 214 32.94 17.56 -20.82
CA THR A 214 33.73 17.37 -19.58
C THR A 214 34.54 18.60 -19.19
N ARG A 215 34.79 19.54 -20.10
CA ARG A 215 35.47 20.82 -19.81
C ARG A 215 34.58 21.80 -19.05
N ASP A 216 33.26 21.65 -19.16
CA ASP A 216 32.28 22.48 -18.46
C ASP A 216 31.99 21.93 -17.04
N MET A 217 32.48 20.72 -16.73
CA MET A 217 32.36 20.10 -15.41
C MET A 217 33.20 20.88 -14.39
N GLY A 218 32.51 21.71 -13.61
CA GLY A 218 33.13 22.50 -12.54
C GLY A 218 32.81 23.98 -12.58
N ALA A 219 32.04 24.44 -13.58
CA ALA A 219 31.46 25.77 -13.56
C ALA A 219 30.53 25.96 -12.33
N PRO A 220 30.38 27.19 -11.82
CA PRO A 220 29.51 27.46 -10.68
C PRO A 220 28.08 26.93 -10.90
N GLY A 221 27.54 26.20 -9.93
CA GLY A 221 26.19 25.63 -9.98
C GLY A 221 26.04 24.37 -10.84
N LEU A 222 27.13 23.85 -11.44
CA LEU A 222 27.16 22.53 -12.08
C LEU A 222 27.80 21.50 -11.16
N TYR A 223 27.16 20.33 -11.11
CA TYR A 223 27.62 19.18 -10.35
C TYR A 223 27.86 17.99 -11.27
N ALA A 224 28.90 17.22 -10.95
CA ALA A 224 29.16 15.93 -11.59
C ALA A 224 28.27 14.85 -10.99
N LEU A 225 27.52 14.13 -11.83
CA LEU A 225 26.67 13.01 -11.46
C LEU A 225 27.18 11.74 -12.13
N ASP A 226 27.73 10.81 -11.35
CA ASP A 226 28.11 9.49 -11.83
C ASP A 226 26.88 8.56 -11.87
N LEU A 227 26.47 8.17 -13.08
CA LEU A 227 25.29 7.33 -13.28
C LEU A 227 25.52 5.86 -12.90
N SER A 228 26.77 5.42 -12.79
CA SER A 228 27.10 4.05 -12.39
C SER A 228 26.71 3.74 -10.94
N ALA A 229 26.67 4.77 -10.08
CA ALA A 229 26.28 4.66 -8.68
C ALA A 229 24.76 4.76 -8.45
N ILE A 230 23.96 4.94 -9.51
CA ILE A 230 22.52 5.23 -9.40
C ILE A 230 21.67 3.96 -9.52
N THR A 231 20.90 3.69 -8.47
CA THR A 231 19.87 2.66 -8.49
C THR A 231 18.57 3.22 -9.10
N ARG A 232 18.10 2.63 -10.20
CA ARG A 232 16.91 3.09 -10.96
C ARG A 232 15.65 2.25 -10.74
N ASP A 233 15.77 1.21 -9.92
CA ASP A 233 14.75 0.19 -9.68
C ASP A 233 13.89 0.52 -8.45
N THR A 234 13.65 1.80 -8.15
CA THR A 234 12.69 2.19 -7.11
C THR A 234 11.29 2.20 -7.69
N LEU A 235 10.29 1.74 -6.92
CA LEU A 235 8.88 1.73 -7.35
C LEU A 235 8.35 3.13 -7.67
N ASP A 236 8.88 4.15 -7.00
CA ASP A 236 8.52 5.56 -7.17
C ASP A 236 9.38 6.30 -8.20
N ARG A 237 10.29 5.60 -8.89
CA ARG A 237 11.18 6.13 -9.93
C ARG A 237 12.00 7.36 -9.51
N LYS A 238 12.17 7.57 -8.20
CA LYS A 238 12.87 8.74 -7.67
C LYS A 238 14.23 8.31 -7.12
N VAL A 239 15.28 9.03 -7.54
CA VAL A 239 16.65 8.85 -7.04
C VAL A 239 16.87 9.87 -5.93
N ARG A 240 17.39 9.44 -4.78
CA ARG A 240 17.70 10.32 -3.66
C ARG A 240 19.19 10.61 -3.62
N MET A 241 19.53 11.89 -3.50
CA MET A 241 20.88 12.38 -3.72
C MET A 241 21.29 13.42 -2.69
N ARG A 242 22.59 13.63 -2.57
CA ARG A 242 23.22 14.68 -1.76
C ARG A 242 24.32 15.38 -2.56
N ILE A 243 24.63 16.61 -2.18
CA ILE A 243 25.80 17.34 -2.69
C ILE A 243 27.00 17.04 -1.79
N GLU A 244 28.13 16.72 -2.40
CA GLU A 244 29.42 16.64 -1.71
C GLU A 244 30.49 17.33 -2.58
N GLY A 245 30.90 18.53 -2.17
CA GLY A 245 31.75 19.39 -2.98
C GLY A 245 31.11 19.74 -4.33
N LYS A 246 31.73 19.30 -5.43
CA LYS A 246 31.23 19.49 -6.81
C LYS A 246 30.54 18.24 -7.39
N GLN A 247 30.19 17.28 -6.54
CA GLN A 247 29.59 16.01 -6.95
C GLN A 247 28.17 15.85 -6.39
N LEU A 248 27.33 15.17 -7.16
CA LEU A 248 26.05 14.63 -6.73
C LEU A 248 26.22 13.13 -6.50
N LEU A 249 26.01 12.71 -5.26
CA LEU A 249 26.16 11.32 -4.83
C LEU A 249 24.80 10.76 -4.39
N PRO A 250 24.58 9.43 -4.44
CA PRO A 250 23.42 8.80 -3.80
C PRO A 250 23.26 9.25 -2.34
N TYR A 251 22.06 9.24 -1.75
CA TYR A 251 21.93 9.65 -0.35
C TYR A 251 22.63 8.65 0.61
N TYR A 252 22.91 9.11 1.83
CA TYR A 252 23.64 8.32 2.85
C TYR A 252 23.00 6.95 3.12
N THR A 253 23.84 5.95 3.33
CA THR A 253 23.42 4.64 3.84
C THR A 253 22.99 4.71 5.31
N ARG A 254 22.27 3.69 5.81
CA ARG A 254 21.96 3.54 7.24
C ARG A 254 23.20 3.67 8.12
N GLU A 255 24.26 2.95 7.77
CA GLU A 255 25.51 2.95 8.54
C GLU A 255 26.10 4.36 8.62
N GLU A 256 26.12 5.09 7.50
CA GLU A 256 26.56 6.49 7.49
C GLU A 256 25.64 7.41 8.30
N ILE A 257 24.32 7.25 8.21
CA ILE A 257 23.35 8.03 9.01
C ILE A 257 23.57 7.79 10.50
N GLU A 258 23.82 6.54 10.91
CA GLU A 258 24.00 6.18 12.31
C GLU A 258 25.40 6.57 12.84
N THR A 259 26.43 6.53 11.99
CA THR A 259 27.82 6.77 12.40
C THR A 259 28.32 8.20 12.18
N LYS A 260 27.74 8.94 11.22
CA LYS A 260 28.06 10.34 10.91
C LYS A 260 26.93 11.30 11.30
N GLY A 261 25.74 10.76 11.57
CA GLY A 261 24.51 11.53 11.77
C GLY A 261 23.79 11.78 10.44
N ALA A 262 22.53 12.19 10.52
CA ALA A 262 21.80 12.75 9.37
C ALA A 262 21.87 14.28 9.45
N PRO A 263 22.81 14.93 8.72
CA PRO A 263 22.86 16.39 8.70
C PRO A 263 21.53 16.93 8.16
N ASN A 264 21.10 18.08 8.69
CA ASN A 264 19.86 18.76 8.27
C ASN A 264 18.57 17.94 8.42
N ALA A 265 18.59 16.83 9.17
CA ALA A 265 17.41 16.07 9.54
C ALA A 265 16.92 16.46 10.93
N LYS A 266 15.63 16.79 11.04
CA LYS A 266 14.99 17.04 12.34
C LYS A 266 14.92 15.74 13.13
N VAL A 267 15.30 15.76 14.41
CA VAL A 267 15.01 14.64 15.33
C VAL A 267 13.59 14.81 15.86
N LEU A 268 12.74 13.81 15.64
CA LEU A 268 11.33 13.81 16.06
C LEU A 268 11.19 13.29 17.51
N ALA A 269 11.97 12.27 17.84
CA ALA A 269 12.02 11.64 19.16
C ALA A 269 13.30 10.81 19.29
N PHE A 270 13.53 10.25 20.47
CA PHE A 270 14.55 9.25 20.77
C PHE A 270 13.89 7.98 21.29
N VAL A 271 14.39 6.82 20.90
CA VAL A 271 13.87 5.52 21.32
C VAL A 271 14.97 4.67 21.94
N SER A 272 14.58 3.65 22.69
CA SER A 272 15.50 2.84 23.50
C SER A 272 16.08 1.62 22.78
N SER A 273 15.55 1.26 21.60
CA SER A 273 15.95 0.06 20.88
C SER A 273 16.12 0.35 19.38
N ALA A 274 17.35 0.19 18.88
CA ALA A 274 17.63 0.28 17.45
C ALA A 274 16.90 -0.81 16.65
N THR A 275 16.75 -2.01 17.22
CA THR A 275 15.99 -3.10 16.61
C THR A 275 14.51 -2.74 16.45
N ALA A 276 13.90 -2.15 17.49
CA ALA A 276 12.49 -1.75 17.43
C ALA A 276 12.28 -0.56 16.48
N LEU A 277 13.24 0.37 16.43
CA LEU A 277 13.26 1.44 15.43
C LEU A 277 13.36 0.88 14.01
N TYR A 278 14.20 -0.12 13.79
CA TYR A 278 14.36 -0.77 12.49
C TYR A 278 13.09 -1.51 12.05
N GLU A 279 12.42 -2.24 12.96
CA GLU A 279 11.11 -2.84 12.67
C GLU A 279 10.10 -1.74 12.31
N MET A 280 10.04 -0.64 13.06
CA MET A 280 9.19 0.51 12.77
C MET A 280 9.47 1.12 11.39
N GLN A 281 10.74 1.18 10.97
CA GLN A 281 11.13 1.62 9.62
C GLN A 281 10.68 0.65 8.54
N ILE A 282 10.78 -0.67 8.77
CA ILE A 282 10.25 -1.69 7.85
C ILE A 282 8.72 -1.57 7.71
N GLN A 283 8.01 -1.29 8.80
CA GLN A 283 6.57 -1.06 8.76
C GLN A 283 6.18 0.27 8.10
N GLY A 284 7.09 1.26 8.07
CA GLY A 284 6.87 2.58 7.47
C GLY A 284 6.06 3.55 8.35
N SER A 285 5.65 3.13 9.55
CA SER A 285 4.90 3.96 10.50
C SER A 285 5.05 3.42 11.92
N GLY A 286 4.65 4.19 12.93
CA GLY A 286 4.63 3.70 14.30
C GLY A 286 4.16 4.72 15.33
N ARG A 287 4.07 4.26 16.58
CA ARG A 287 3.63 5.03 17.74
C ARG A 287 4.74 5.02 18.79
N ILE A 288 5.19 6.21 19.18
CA ILE A 288 6.22 6.39 20.20
C ILE A 288 5.53 6.84 21.48
N LYS A 289 5.47 5.95 22.47
CA LYS A 289 4.89 6.21 23.79
C LYS A 289 5.89 6.94 24.66
N LEU A 290 5.49 8.12 25.14
CA LEU A 290 6.25 8.93 26.08
C LEU A 290 5.92 8.53 27.53
N ALA A 291 6.85 8.83 28.45
CA ALA A 291 6.69 8.50 29.87
C ALA A 291 5.50 9.21 30.55
N ASN A 292 5.07 10.35 30.01
CA ASN A 292 3.91 11.10 30.51
C ASN A 292 2.56 10.54 29.98
N GLY A 293 2.57 9.47 29.19
CA GLY A 293 1.38 8.88 28.58
C GLY A 293 1.04 9.39 27.18
N ASP A 294 1.68 10.47 26.72
CA ASP A 294 1.49 10.99 25.37
C ASP A 294 2.04 10.02 24.31
N THR A 295 1.48 10.11 23.11
CA THR A 295 1.94 9.31 21.96
C THR A 295 2.33 10.22 20.81
N ILE A 296 3.58 10.11 20.36
CA ILE A 296 4.02 10.70 19.09
C ILE A 296 3.72 9.67 17.99
N ARG A 297 2.82 9.98 17.08
CA ARG A 297 2.55 9.15 15.91
C ARG A 297 3.47 9.56 14.79
N VAL A 298 4.13 8.60 14.16
CA VAL A 298 5.00 8.83 13.02
C VAL A 298 4.52 8.06 11.80
N ALA A 299 4.52 8.73 10.65
CA ALA A 299 4.21 8.14 9.35
C ALA A 299 5.41 8.32 8.40
N TYR A 300 5.48 7.49 7.37
CA TYR A 300 6.50 7.59 6.32
C TYR A 300 6.56 9.02 5.77
N ALA A 301 7.76 9.58 5.72
CA ALA A 301 8.03 10.84 5.03
C ALA A 301 8.84 10.61 3.76
N GLU A 302 9.95 9.88 3.87
CA GLU A 302 10.84 9.59 2.75
C GLU A 302 11.79 8.42 3.10
N GLN A 303 12.49 7.87 2.11
CA GLN A 303 13.58 6.91 2.28
C GLN A 303 14.89 7.42 1.66
N ASN A 304 16.03 6.87 2.07
CA ASN A 304 17.34 7.24 1.52
C ASN A 304 17.62 6.72 0.10
N GLY A 305 16.71 5.91 -0.48
CA GLY A 305 16.86 5.38 -1.84
C GLY A 305 17.88 4.24 -1.99
N GLN A 306 18.48 3.79 -0.89
CA GLN A 306 19.36 2.62 -0.89
C GLN A 306 18.53 1.33 -0.98
N PRO A 307 19.07 0.25 -1.58
CA PRO A 307 18.34 -1.00 -1.71
C PRO A 307 18.06 -1.63 -0.33
N PHE A 308 16.86 -2.16 -0.14
CA PHE A 308 16.52 -2.94 1.05
C PHE A 308 17.25 -4.29 1.02
N ARG A 309 18.20 -4.49 1.95
CA ARG A 309 19.04 -5.68 2.06
C ARG A 309 19.17 -6.13 3.52
N PRO A 310 18.11 -6.69 4.11
CA PRO A 310 18.13 -7.09 5.51
C PRO A 310 19.00 -8.35 5.72
N THR A 311 19.57 -8.48 6.92
CA THR A 311 20.25 -9.71 7.34
C THR A 311 19.20 -10.79 7.66
N ILE A 312 19.16 -11.86 6.87
CA ILE A 312 18.22 -12.97 7.06
C ILE A 312 18.68 -13.86 8.22
N ALA A 313 17.74 -14.27 9.06
CA ALA A 313 18.02 -15.20 10.15
C ALA A 313 18.44 -16.59 9.62
N GLN A 314 19.34 -17.25 10.33
CA GLN A 314 19.72 -18.64 10.03
C GLN A 314 18.82 -19.59 10.82
N ALA A 315 18.47 -20.73 10.22
CA ALA A 315 17.83 -21.84 10.89
C ALA A 315 18.87 -22.60 11.75
N ALA A 316 18.40 -23.47 12.65
CA ALA A 316 19.27 -24.25 13.54
C ALA A 316 20.30 -25.13 12.79
N ASN A 317 20.06 -25.45 11.51
CA ASN A 317 20.96 -26.18 10.63
C ASN A 317 21.95 -25.29 9.84
N GLY A 318 22.03 -24.00 10.16
CA GLY A 318 22.93 -23.02 9.53
C GLY A 318 22.48 -22.51 8.15
N LYS A 319 21.35 -23.00 7.59
CA LYS A 319 20.80 -22.49 6.33
C LYS A 319 20.01 -21.19 6.57
N PRO A 320 19.99 -20.24 5.61
CA PRO A 320 19.13 -19.06 5.73
C PRO A 320 17.65 -19.48 5.74
N ARG A 321 16.87 -18.90 6.66
CA ARG A 321 15.42 -19.16 6.80
C ARG A 321 14.61 -18.69 5.58
N SER A 322 15.03 -17.60 4.96
CA SER A 322 14.43 -17.06 3.73
C SER A 322 15.41 -17.17 2.57
N ALA A 323 14.99 -17.80 1.47
CA ALA A 323 15.78 -17.79 0.24
C ALA A 323 15.77 -16.39 -0.38
N VAL A 324 16.94 -15.89 -0.78
CA VAL A 324 17.09 -14.58 -1.43
C VAL A 324 17.10 -14.82 -2.94
N LYS A 325 16.04 -14.40 -3.66
CA LYS A 325 16.04 -14.41 -5.12
C LYS A 325 16.40 -13.01 -5.61
N VAL A 326 17.49 -12.89 -6.36
CA VAL A 326 17.91 -11.60 -6.92
C VAL A 326 17.28 -11.46 -8.31
N ARG A 327 16.49 -10.41 -8.54
CA ARG A 327 16.06 -9.99 -9.89
C ARG A 327 16.59 -8.58 -10.16
N GLY A 328 17.69 -8.49 -10.91
CA GLY A 328 18.38 -7.22 -11.16
C GLY A 328 19.01 -6.65 -9.88
N SER A 329 18.78 -5.38 -9.59
CA SER A 329 19.26 -4.71 -8.36
C SER A 329 18.38 -4.97 -7.13
N SER A 330 17.17 -5.50 -7.33
CA SER A 330 16.23 -5.80 -6.24
C SER A 330 16.39 -7.22 -5.71
N ILE A 331 16.37 -7.34 -4.39
CA ILE A 331 16.23 -8.62 -3.71
C ILE A 331 14.74 -8.90 -3.55
N GLU A 332 14.26 -9.93 -4.23
CA GLU A 332 12.98 -10.57 -3.93
C GLU A 332 13.25 -11.58 -2.80
N LEU A 333 13.00 -11.13 -1.57
CA LEU A 333 13.05 -12.03 -0.43
C LEU A 333 11.93 -13.06 -0.61
N GLN A 334 12.31 -14.33 -0.74
CA GLN A 334 11.34 -15.41 -0.63
C GLN A 334 10.94 -15.50 0.84
N LEU A 335 9.65 -15.66 1.06
CA LEU A 335 9.07 -15.74 2.38
C LEU A 335 9.62 -16.97 3.09
N ASP A 336 9.78 -16.93 4.41
CA ASP A 336 10.35 -18.03 5.22
C ASP A 336 9.50 -19.31 5.13
N ASP A 337 10.04 -20.39 4.54
CA ASP A 337 9.35 -21.69 4.35
C ASP A 337 9.51 -22.64 5.56
N GLY A 338 10.07 -22.16 6.68
CA GLY A 338 10.27 -22.97 7.88
C GLY A 338 8.97 -23.47 8.52
N ASP A 339 9.01 -24.70 9.02
CA ASP A 339 7.87 -25.44 9.60
C ASP A 339 7.06 -24.60 10.60
N ASP A 340 5.73 -24.69 10.48
CA ASP A 340 4.70 -23.96 11.23
C ASP A 340 4.75 -24.15 12.77
N ASP A 341 5.64 -25.02 13.26
CA ASP A 341 5.75 -25.41 14.67
C ASP A 341 6.48 -24.37 15.56
N ASP A 342 7.19 -23.40 14.97
CA ASP A 342 7.92 -22.35 15.71
C ASP A 342 7.20 -20.98 15.64
N VAL A 343 5.91 -20.98 15.33
CA VAL A 343 5.06 -19.77 15.17
C VAL A 343 4.46 -19.32 16.52
N GLY A 344 4.60 -20.15 17.56
CA GLY A 344 4.15 -19.90 18.94
C GLY A 344 5.23 -19.38 19.90
N SER A 345 6.51 -19.60 19.59
CA SER A 345 7.62 -19.07 20.38
C SER A 345 7.85 -17.60 20.00
N VAL A 346 7.72 -16.70 20.98
CA VAL A 346 8.28 -15.34 20.86
C VAL A 346 9.79 -15.48 20.95
N ASP A 347 10.40 -16.04 19.92
CA ASP A 347 11.85 -16.11 19.83
C ASP A 347 12.37 -14.68 19.71
N SER A 348 12.76 -14.13 20.84
CA SER A 348 13.29 -12.78 20.95
C SER A 348 14.63 -12.63 20.23
N SER A 349 15.24 -13.70 19.70
CA SER A 349 16.51 -13.63 18.97
C SER A 349 16.35 -13.18 17.51
N VAL A 350 15.13 -13.14 16.96
CA VAL A 350 14.84 -12.77 15.56
C VAL A 350 13.80 -11.64 15.45
N ILE A 351 13.77 -10.96 14.31
CA ILE A 351 12.72 -9.99 13.95
C ILE A 351 11.83 -10.66 12.90
N ARG A 352 10.58 -10.97 13.27
CA ARG A 352 9.58 -11.45 12.30
C ARG A 352 8.75 -10.28 11.79
N THR A 353 8.65 -10.11 10.49
CA THR A 353 7.92 -8.99 9.88
C THR A 353 7.59 -9.27 8.42
N ARG A 354 6.36 -8.95 7.97
CA ARG A 354 5.93 -9.03 6.56
C ARG A 354 6.25 -10.37 5.87
N GLY A 355 6.19 -11.48 6.61
CA GLY A 355 6.51 -12.83 6.12
C GLY A 355 8.01 -13.18 6.06
N PHE A 356 8.88 -12.35 6.66
CA PHE A 356 10.34 -12.55 6.75
C PHE A 356 10.80 -12.74 8.20
N THR A 357 11.89 -13.49 8.36
CA THR A 357 12.60 -13.64 9.64
C THR A 357 14.01 -13.07 9.50
N LEU A 358 14.27 -11.95 10.18
CA LEU A 358 15.54 -11.23 10.13
C LEU A 358 16.38 -11.50 11.38
N ALA A 359 17.70 -11.53 11.22
CA ALA A 359 18.62 -11.61 12.34
C ALA A 359 18.60 -10.30 13.14
N ARG A 360 18.57 -10.39 14.47
CA ARG A 360 18.83 -9.22 15.31
C ARG A 360 20.32 -8.86 15.26
N PRO A 361 20.67 -7.57 15.30
CA PRO A 361 22.07 -7.17 15.43
C PRO A 361 22.65 -7.73 16.74
N THR A 362 23.86 -8.30 16.66
CA THR A 362 24.55 -8.95 17.78
C THR A 362 24.90 -7.98 18.91
N ALA A 363 25.11 -6.70 18.55
CA ALA A 363 25.24 -5.58 19.48
C ALA A 363 24.75 -4.30 18.79
N SER A 364 24.05 -3.44 19.53
CA SER A 364 23.74 -2.07 19.12
C SER A 364 24.44 -1.11 20.08
N GLY A 365 25.22 -0.16 19.56
CA GLY A 365 25.93 0.81 20.37
C GLY A 365 25.50 2.25 20.08
N ALA A 366 26.27 3.21 20.60
CA ALA A 366 25.97 4.62 20.43
C ALA A 366 25.96 5.02 18.94
N VAL A 367 25.02 5.88 18.59
CA VAL A 367 24.87 6.53 17.28
C VAL A 367 25.13 8.02 17.42
N VAL A 368 25.48 8.69 16.31
CA VAL A 368 25.64 10.15 16.32
C VAL A 368 24.28 10.82 16.50
N VAL A 369 24.25 11.81 17.39
CA VAL A 369 23.10 12.68 17.64
C VAL A 369 23.46 14.11 17.25
N PRO A 370 22.70 14.77 16.36
CA PRO A 370 22.96 16.14 15.97
C PRO A 370 23.06 17.08 17.17
N GLY A 371 24.08 17.95 17.18
CA GLY A 371 24.30 18.93 18.25
C GLY A 371 24.84 18.36 19.57
N ARG A 372 25.24 17.08 19.62
CA ARG A 372 25.82 16.45 20.81
C ARG A 372 27.21 15.87 20.49
N ARG A 373 28.16 16.01 21.42
CA ARG A 373 29.42 15.26 21.37
C ARG A 373 29.18 13.83 21.86
N THR A 374 29.69 12.84 21.15
CA THR A 374 29.57 11.43 21.51
C THR A 374 30.48 11.13 22.70
N ALA A 375 29.92 10.62 23.80
CA ALA A 375 30.66 10.31 25.03
C ALA A 375 31.46 8.99 24.97
N GLY A 376 31.75 8.48 23.77
CA GLY A 376 32.40 7.20 23.52
C GLY A 376 32.48 6.87 22.02
N ALA A 377 32.98 5.67 21.69
CA ALA A 377 33.06 5.20 20.32
C ALA A 377 31.66 5.03 19.70
N VAL A 378 31.48 5.55 18.49
CA VAL A 378 30.25 5.37 17.71
C VAL A 378 30.32 4.00 17.05
N ALA A 379 29.48 3.07 17.50
CA ALA A 379 29.47 1.69 16.99
C ALA A 379 28.34 1.45 15.98
N GLY A 380 27.34 2.33 15.91
CA GLY A 380 26.14 2.12 15.10
C GLY A 380 25.22 1.04 15.68
N SER A 381 24.08 0.80 15.02
CA SER A 381 23.11 -0.21 15.46
C SER A 381 23.55 -1.66 15.24
N GLY A 382 24.60 -1.89 14.44
CA GLY A 382 25.02 -3.20 13.96
C GLY A 382 24.17 -3.76 12.81
N ILE A 383 23.17 -3.01 12.34
CA ILE A 383 22.26 -3.41 11.25
C ILE A 383 22.96 -3.15 9.91
N LYS A 384 23.05 -4.18 9.06
CA LYS A 384 23.77 -4.13 7.77
C LYS A 384 22.90 -3.74 6.58
N ASP A 385 21.60 -3.57 6.77
CA ASP A 385 20.70 -3.05 5.73
C ASP A 385 20.99 -1.57 5.44
N PRO A 386 21.43 -1.19 4.22
CA PRO A 386 21.73 0.20 3.91
C PRO A 386 20.48 1.06 3.77
N SER A 387 19.28 0.46 3.62
CA SER A 387 18.02 1.19 3.56
C SER A 387 17.70 1.89 4.88
N TYR A 388 17.20 3.12 4.78
CA TYR A 388 16.78 3.93 5.92
C TYR A 388 15.49 4.69 5.61
N VAL A 389 14.53 4.64 6.52
CA VAL A 389 13.24 5.36 6.42
C VAL A 389 13.24 6.55 7.38
N PHE A 390 12.86 7.70 6.83
CA PHE A 390 12.61 8.95 7.53
C PHE A 390 11.11 9.15 7.74
N PHE A 391 10.77 9.80 8.85
CA PHE A 391 9.38 9.95 9.29
C PHE A 391 8.89 11.39 9.27
N LYS A 392 7.60 11.57 9.47
CA LYS A 392 6.97 12.84 9.85
C LYS A 392 6.00 12.58 10.99
N GLU A 393 5.85 13.55 11.89
CA GLU A 393 4.81 13.48 12.91
C GLU A 393 3.44 13.52 12.21
N SER A 394 2.57 12.58 12.55
CA SER A 394 1.18 12.55 12.10
C SER A 394 0.32 13.30 13.11
N THR A 395 -0.42 14.29 12.63
CA THR A 395 -1.35 15.07 13.46
C THR A 395 -2.72 14.41 13.60
N SER A 396 -3.01 13.32 12.87
CA SER A 396 -4.31 12.66 12.93
C SER A 396 -4.47 11.90 14.26
N PRO A 397 -5.41 12.30 15.13
CA PRO A 397 -5.65 11.59 16.39
C PRO A 397 -6.46 10.30 16.18
N VAL A 398 -7.10 10.14 15.02
CA VAL A 398 -8.04 9.04 14.70
C VAL A 398 -7.56 8.27 13.47
N GLY A 399 -7.84 6.97 13.44
CA GLY A 399 -7.51 6.06 12.33
C GLY A 399 -6.06 5.57 12.37
N GLY A 400 -5.70 4.72 11.40
CA GLY A 400 -4.33 4.24 11.20
C GLY A 400 -3.39 5.32 10.65
N PRO A 401 -2.11 4.98 10.42
CA PRO A 401 -1.14 5.90 9.83
C PRO A 401 -1.56 6.28 8.40
N VAL A 402 -1.06 7.41 7.90
CA VAL A 402 -1.33 7.85 6.52
C VAL A 402 -0.51 6.99 5.57
N GLY A 403 -1.17 6.23 4.69
CA GLY A 403 -0.51 5.39 3.68
C GLY A 403 -0.01 6.20 2.48
N ALA A 404 0.66 5.52 1.55
CA ALA A 404 1.20 6.13 0.32
C ALA A 404 0.15 6.85 -0.55
N PHE A 405 -1.14 6.49 -0.43
CA PHE A 405 -2.23 7.18 -1.12
C PHE A 405 -2.60 8.55 -0.50
N GLY A 406 -2.01 8.91 0.65
CA GLY A 406 -2.26 10.19 1.32
C GLY A 406 -3.50 10.20 2.23
N VAL A 407 -4.08 9.03 2.51
CA VAL A 407 -5.23 8.87 3.41
C VAL A 407 -4.90 7.94 4.59
N PRO A 408 -5.56 8.09 5.75
CA PRO A 408 -5.39 7.18 6.88
C PRO A 408 -5.79 5.74 6.53
N LEU A 409 -4.94 4.80 6.93
CA LEU A 409 -5.21 3.37 6.79
C LEU A 409 -6.29 2.91 7.79
N SER A 410 -7.10 1.95 7.36
CA SER A 410 -8.16 1.32 8.12
C SER A 410 -7.78 -0.12 8.41
N ALA A 411 -7.69 -0.48 9.70
CA ALA A 411 -7.37 -1.84 10.12
C ALA A 411 -8.33 -2.84 9.49
N GLY A 412 -7.78 -3.88 8.84
CA GLY A 412 -8.54 -4.91 8.15
C GLY A 412 -9.16 -4.50 6.81
N ARG A 413 -9.02 -3.24 6.39
CA ARG A 413 -9.69 -2.70 5.19
C ARG A 413 -8.76 -1.93 4.26
N SER A 414 -7.47 -1.87 4.59
CA SER A 414 -6.42 -1.30 3.75
C SER A 414 -5.37 -2.35 3.43
N ILE A 415 -4.84 -2.30 2.21
CA ILE A 415 -3.73 -3.13 1.76
C ILE A 415 -2.64 -2.29 1.10
N ALA A 416 -1.40 -2.78 1.21
CA ALA A 416 -0.29 -2.31 0.38
C ALA A 416 -0.16 -3.19 -0.87
N VAL A 417 0.05 -2.57 -2.03
CA VAL A 417 0.11 -3.28 -3.33
C VAL A 417 1.24 -2.74 -4.22
N ASP A 418 1.50 -3.45 -5.33
CA ASP A 418 2.30 -2.91 -6.44
C ASP A 418 1.42 -1.97 -7.28
N PRO A 419 1.71 -0.65 -7.30
CA PRO A 419 0.83 0.33 -7.92
C PRO A 419 0.81 0.24 -9.46
N ARG A 420 1.75 -0.50 -10.08
CA ARG A 420 1.78 -0.71 -11.52
C ARG A 420 0.67 -1.66 -11.98
N SER A 421 0.41 -2.72 -11.21
CA SER A 421 -0.69 -3.65 -11.47
C SER A 421 -1.99 -3.27 -10.76
N THR A 422 -1.91 -2.60 -9.62
CA THR A 422 -3.07 -2.28 -8.78
C THR A 422 -2.99 -0.81 -8.34
N PRO A 423 -3.61 0.12 -9.10
CA PRO A 423 -3.53 1.54 -8.81
C PRO A 423 -4.02 1.89 -7.40
N LEU A 424 -3.32 2.81 -6.74
CA LEU A 424 -3.68 3.24 -5.39
C LEU A 424 -5.06 3.93 -5.37
N GLY A 425 -5.81 3.69 -4.30
CA GLY A 425 -7.17 4.15 -4.03
C GLY A 425 -8.25 3.18 -4.51
N TYR A 426 -7.90 2.16 -5.30
CA TYR A 426 -8.89 1.27 -5.91
C TYR A 426 -9.38 0.20 -4.93
N PRO A 427 -10.67 -0.21 -4.98
CA PRO A 427 -11.15 -1.33 -4.20
C PRO A 427 -10.59 -2.65 -4.73
N VAL A 428 -10.14 -3.50 -3.81
CA VAL A 428 -9.55 -4.81 -4.08
C VAL A 428 -10.17 -5.82 -3.14
N PHE A 429 -10.84 -6.84 -3.69
CA PHE A 429 -11.30 -7.98 -2.92
C PHE A 429 -10.15 -8.96 -2.73
N VAL A 430 -9.87 -9.31 -1.48
CA VAL A 430 -8.81 -10.24 -1.07
C VAL A 430 -9.47 -11.52 -0.56
N SER A 431 -9.16 -12.66 -1.19
CA SER A 431 -9.52 -13.99 -0.68
C SER A 431 -8.25 -14.72 -0.28
N THR A 432 -8.11 -14.98 1.02
CA THR A 432 -6.97 -15.67 1.63
C THR A 432 -7.42 -16.40 2.90
N ARG A 433 -6.50 -16.73 3.80
CA ARG A 433 -6.77 -17.34 5.10
C ARG A 433 -6.37 -16.42 6.25
N THR A 434 -7.02 -16.61 7.38
CA THR A 434 -6.69 -15.93 8.63
C THR A 434 -5.47 -16.62 9.25
N PRO A 435 -4.38 -15.90 9.56
CA PRO A 435 -3.18 -16.50 10.14
C PRO A 435 -3.47 -17.31 11.40
N GLY A 436 -2.83 -18.47 11.54
CA GLY A 436 -2.95 -19.37 12.68
C GLY A 436 -4.23 -20.21 12.72
N SER A 437 -5.41 -19.65 12.43
CA SER A 437 -6.66 -20.42 12.40
C SER A 437 -6.94 -21.11 11.06
N GLY A 438 -6.37 -20.60 9.97
CA GLY A 438 -6.63 -21.10 8.61
C GLY A 438 -8.05 -20.80 8.08
N ALA A 439 -8.89 -20.13 8.86
CA ALA A 439 -10.26 -19.80 8.47
C ALA A 439 -10.28 -18.85 7.25
N PRO A 440 -11.24 -18.98 6.32
CA PRO A 440 -11.33 -18.10 5.16
C PRO A 440 -11.36 -16.61 5.56
N MET A 441 -10.47 -15.81 4.97
CA MET A 441 -10.45 -14.35 5.11
C MET A 441 -10.76 -13.73 3.75
N GLN A 442 -12.00 -13.28 3.60
CA GLN A 442 -12.59 -12.78 2.34
C GLN A 442 -13.12 -11.36 2.57
N ARG A 443 -12.37 -10.35 2.11
CA ARG A 443 -12.62 -8.95 2.48
C ARG A 443 -12.47 -8.04 1.28
N LEU A 444 -13.42 -7.13 1.07
CA LEU A 444 -13.21 -5.95 0.23
C LEU A 444 -12.33 -4.96 1.00
N THR A 445 -11.17 -4.67 0.44
CA THR A 445 -10.16 -3.73 0.97
C THR A 445 -9.92 -2.61 -0.03
N ILE A 446 -9.19 -1.58 0.38
CA ILE A 446 -8.76 -0.49 -0.50
C ILE A 446 -7.23 -0.46 -0.60
N ALA A 447 -6.69 -0.33 -1.81
CA ALA A 447 -5.27 -0.18 -2.07
C ALA A 447 -4.75 1.20 -1.65
N GLN A 448 -4.54 1.43 -0.36
CA GLN A 448 -4.19 2.76 0.18
C GLN A 448 -2.70 2.93 0.48
N ASP A 449 -1.90 1.88 0.29
CA ASP A 449 -0.48 1.90 0.60
C ASP A 449 0.37 1.15 -0.45
N THR A 450 1.69 1.30 -0.37
CA THR A 450 2.66 0.52 -1.14
C THR A 450 3.94 0.32 -0.35
N GLY A 451 4.85 -0.53 -0.83
CA GLY A 451 6.14 -0.73 -0.18
C GLY A 451 7.17 -1.31 -1.14
N GLY A 452 8.45 -1.00 -0.93
CA GLY A 452 9.54 -1.41 -1.84
C GLY A 452 9.64 -2.92 -2.08
N ALA A 453 9.22 -3.73 -1.10
CA ALA A 453 9.17 -5.19 -1.13
C ALA A 453 7.84 -5.77 -1.67
N ILE A 454 6.83 -4.93 -1.92
CA ILE A 454 5.51 -5.35 -2.41
C ILE A 454 5.50 -5.21 -3.93
N ARG A 455 6.07 -6.22 -4.61
CA ARG A 455 6.20 -6.27 -6.08
C ARG A 455 5.42 -7.44 -6.65
N GLY A 456 4.81 -7.24 -7.81
CA GLY A 456 4.09 -8.27 -8.56
C GLY A 456 2.57 -8.10 -8.53
N ALA A 457 1.89 -8.72 -9.50
CA ALA A 457 0.47 -8.53 -9.75
C ALA A 457 -0.44 -9.09 -8.67
N VAL A 458 -0.18 -10.32 -8.23
CA VAL A 458 -0.97 -11.01 -7.19
C VAL A 458 -0.22 -10.95 -5.85
N ARG A 459 0.09 -9.73 -5.41
CA ARG A 459 0.81 -9.47 -4.15
C ARG A 459 0.11 -8.39 -3.35
N ALA A 460 -0.21 -8.70 -2.09
CA ALA A 460 -0.80 -7.73 -1.15
C ALA A 460 -0.18 -7.85 0.24
N ASP A 461 -0.01 -6.73 0.92
CA ASP A 461 0.31 -6.68 2.36
C ASP A 461 -0.92 -6.17 3.11
N TYR A 462 -1.46 -6.96 4.03
CA TYR A 462 -2.71 -6.67 4.73
C TYR A 462 -2.46 -5.88 6.01
N PHE A 463 -3.13 -4.73 6.15
CA PHE A 463 -2.96 -3.88 7.34
C PHE A 463 -3.81 -4.38 8.50
N PHE A 464 -3.17 -4.91 9.55
CA PHE A 464 -3.88 -5.43 10.72
C PHE A 464 -4.25 -4.37 11.78
N GLY A 465 -3.79 -3.12 11.62
CA GLY A 465 -3.99 -2.06 12.62
C GLY A 465 -2.81 -1.95 13.57
N ASN A 466 -3.07 -1.66 14.85
CA ASN A 466 -2.06 -1.46 15.87
C ASN A 466 -2.30 -2.35 17.10
N GLY A 467 -1.31 -2.45 17.97
CA GLY A 467 -1.38 -3.24 19.21
C GLY A 467 -0.99 -4.70 19.04
N GLN A 468 -0.98 -5.45 20.15
CA GLN A 468 -0.36 -6.78 20.21
C GLN A 468 -1.05 -7.80 19.30
N ALA A 469 -2.38 -7.80 19.21
CA ALA A 469 -3.11 -8.70 18.33
C ALA A 469 -2.79 -8.44 16.86
N ALA A 470 -2.72 -7.18 16.45
CA ALA A 470 -2.34 -6.79 15.09
C ALA A 470 -0.90 -7.21 14.78
N ALA A 471 0.03 -6.99 15.71
CA ALA A 471 1.42 -7.42 15.59
C ALA A 471 1.53 -8.94 15.42
N THR A 472 0.86 -9.72 16.28
CA THR A 472 0.87 -11.18 16.19
C THR A 472 0.33 -11.67 14.85
N ASN A 473 -0.81 -11.15 14.41
CA ASN A 473 -1.41 -11.59 13.14
C ASN A 473 -0.57 -11.15 11.93
N ALA A 474 -0.05 -9.92 11.92
CA ALA A 474 0.79 -9.42 10.83
C ALA A 474 2.08 -10.23 10.68
N ARG A 475 2.73 -10.56 11.80
CA ARG A 475 3.96 -11.36 11.82
C ARG A 475 3.75 -12.81 11.35
N ARG A 476 2.55 -13.35 11.58
CA ARG A 476 2.16 -14.70 11.15
C ARG A 476 1.62 -14.77 9.72
N MET A 477 1.21 -13.62 9.16
CA MET A 477 0.57 -13.59 7.85
C MET A 477 1.58 -13.88 6.73
N LYS A 478 1.45 -15.07 6.17
CA LYS A 478 2.12 -15.54 4.95
C LYS A 478 1.21 -16.57 4.27
N GLU A 479 0.15 -16.09 3.63
CA GLU A 479 -0.91 -16.95 3.11
C GLU A 479 -1.00 -16.86 1.60
N ARG A 480 -1.33 -18.01 0.97
CA ARG A 480 -1.74 -18.00 -0.44
C ARG A 480 -3.05 -17.25 -0.57
N GLY A 481 -3.15 -16.36 -1.55
CA GLY A 481 -4.37 -15.60 -1.78
C GLY A 481 -4.58 -15.22 -3.22
N GLN A 482 -5.81 -14.84 -3.52
CA GLN A 482 -6.27 -14.36 -4.81
C GLN A 482 -6.82 -12.94 -4.66
N LEU A 483 -6.64 -12.12 -5.69
CA LEU A 483 -7.03 -10.71 -5.69
C LEU A 483 -7.99 -10.42 -6.85
N TRP A 484 -9.01 -9.61 -6.59
CA TRP A 484 -9.88 -9.04 -7.61
C TRP A 484 -9.89 -7.53 -7.46
N ILE A 485 -9.62 -6.82 -8.55
CA ILE A 485 -9.74 -5.37 -8.57
C ILE A 485 -11.12 -4.97 -9.08
N LEU A 486 -11.72 -3.98 -8.43
CA LEU A 486 -12.95 -3.34 -8.89
C LEU A 486 -12.58 -2.06 -9.64
N LEU A 487 -12.97 -2.01 -10.91
CA LEU A 487 -12.73 -0.87 -11.79
C LEU A 487 -14.06 -0.13 -12.03
N PRO A 488 -14.12 1.21 -11.88
CA PRO A 488 -15.29 1.98 -12.25
C PRO A 488 -15.74 1.64 -13.67
N ARG A 489 -17.03 1.40 -13.86
CA ARG A 489 -17.59 1.17 -15.21
C ARG A 489 -17.34 2.40 -16.07
N GLY A 490 -16.90 2.18 -17.31
CA GLY A 490 -16.56 3.28 -18.23
C GLY A 490 -15.13 3.80 -18.10
N LEU A 491 -14.37 3.40 -17.07
CA LEU A 491 -12.97 3.80 -16.95
C LEU A 491 -12.13 3.20 -18.08
N ALA A 492 -11.33 4.05 -18.73
CA ALA A 492 -10.31 3.62 -19.68
C ALA A 492 -9.19 2.84 -18.95
N VAL A 493 -8.89 1.65 -19.44
CA VAL A 493 -7.86 0.75 -18.92
C VAL A 493 -6.86 0.40 -20.01
N ALA A 494 -5.66 0.01 -19.61
CA ALA A 494 -4.64 -0.47 -20.53
C ALA A 494 -5.19 -1.63 -21.39
N GLN A 495 -4.94 -1.53 -22.71
CA GLN A 495 -5.30 -2.56 -23.67
C GLN A 495 -4.15 -3.56 -23.85
N ALA A 496 -4.51 -4.83 -24.03
CA ALA A 496 -3.72 -5.80 -24.78
C ALA A 496 -4.61 -6.38 -25.88
N ALA A 497 -4.15 -6.29 -27.13
CA ALA A 497 -4.77 -6.94 -28.28
C ALA A 497 -5.06 -8.40 -27.95
N VAL A 498 -6.28 -8.84 -28.27
CA VAL A 498 -6.64 -10.24 -28.38
C VAL A 498 -5.88 -10.80 -29.59
N SER A 499 -4.57 -11.02 -29.46
CA SER A 499 -3.84 -11.84 -30.42
C SER A 499 -3.13 -12.96 -29.65
N SER A 500 -3.81 -14.09 -29.65
CA SER A 500 -3.14 -15.39 -29.72
C SER A 500 -2.02 -15.35 -30.76
N ALA A 501 -0.91 -16.02 -30.45
CA ALA A 501 0.20 -16.39 -31.34
C ALA A 501 1.27 -15.32 -31.62
N ILE A 502 2.39 -15.40 -30.88
CA ILE A 502 3.70 -15.86 -31.38
C ILE A 502 4.70 -15.74 -30.22
N ARG A 503 5.21 -16.86 -29.71
CA ARG A 503 6.45 -16.89 -28.92
C ARG A 503 7.61 -16.84 -29.93
N THR A 504 8.24 -15.69 -30.10
CA THR A 504 9.59 -15.68 -30.67
C THR A 504 10.54 -16.24 -29.60
N ARG A 505 11.42 -17.20 -29.96
CA ARG A 505 12.46 -17.67 -29.03
C ARG A 505 13.31 -16.47 -28.64
N GLY A 506 13.25 -16.05 -27.37
CA GLY A 506 14.12 -15.02 -26.80
C GLY A 506 13.54 -13.60 -26.69
N GLY A 507 12.28 -13.35 -27.08
CA GLY A 507 11.62 -12.06 -26.85
C GLY A 507 10.87 -12.00 -25.51
N PRO A 508 10.90 -10.88 -24.75
CA PRO A 508 10.08 -10.73 -23.55
C PRO A 508 8.59 -10.79 -23.91
N VAL A 509 7.82 -11.58 -23.14
CA VAL A 509 6.37 -11.65 -23.28
C VAL A 509 5.78 -10.26 -23.02
N GLY A 510 4.97 -9.73 -23.94
CA GLY A 510 4.23 -8.48 -23.73
C GLY A 510 5.01 -7.18 -24.00
N ALA A 511 6.08 -7.21 -24.79
CA ALA A 511 6.90 -6.02 -25.12
C ALA A 511 6.11 -4.83 -25.73
N GLY A 512 4.89 -5.05 -26.25
CA GLY A 512 4.00 -4.01 -26.76
C GLY A 512 2.79 -3.70 -25.87
N LEU A 513 2.75 -4.23 -24.64
CA LEU A 513 1.69 -3.95 -23.66
C LEU A 513 2.09 -2.78 -22.76
N ALA A 514 1.10 -2.05 -22.26
CA ALA A 514 1.32 -1.04 -21.23
C ALA A 514 1.95 -1.68 -19.97
N GLN A 515 2.87 -0.96 -19.34
CA GLN A 515 3.48 -1.38 -18.08
C GLN A 515 2.48 -1.30 -16.92
N CYS A 516 1.52 -0.38 -17.01
CA CYS A 516 0.55 -0.13 -15.95
C CYS A 516 -0.90 -0.41 -16.34
N LEU A 517 -1.73 -0.72 -15.35
CA LEU A 517 -3.17 -0.93 -15.53
C LEU A 517 -3.93 0.34 -15.94
N VAL A 518 -3.67 1.44 -15.22
CA VAL A 518 -4.24 2.76 -15.51
C VAL A 518 -3.07 3.73 -15.63
N PRO A 519 -2.96 4.49 -16.74
CA PRO A 519 -1.96 5.54 -16.86
C PRO A 519 -2.10 6.51 -15.69
N SER A 520 -1.05 6.68 -14.91
CA SER A 520 -1.00 7.66 -13.82
C SER A 520 0.35 8.36 -13.81
N GLU A 521 0.31 9.68 -13.78
CA GLU A 521 1.52 10.51 -13.78
C GLU A 521 2.42 10.14 -12.59
N GLY A 522 3.69 9.86 -12.87
CA GLY A 522 4.72 9.61 -11.85
C GLY A 522 4.86 8.15 -11.38
N VAL A 523 3.94 7.26 -11.70
CA VAL A 523 4.06 5.81 -11.39
C VAL A 523 4.34 4.98 -12.64
N CYS A 524 3.76 5.40 -13.77
CA CYS A 524 3.74 4.66 -15.02
C CYS A 524 4.52 5.42 -16.09
N VAL A 525 5.29 4.70 -16.90
CA VAL A 525 6.14 5.25 -17.96
C VAL A 525 5.64 4.71 -19.29
N ASP A 526 4.37 4.93 -19.56
CA ASP A 526 3.87 4.83 -20.93
C ASP A 526 3.46 6.27 -21.28
N ASP A 527 4.44 7.04 -21.80
CA ASP A 527 4.17 8.16 -22.70
C ASP A 527 4.15 7.59 -24.14
#